data_AF-A0AA86JM43-F1
#
_entry.id   AF-A0AA86JM43-F1
#
_cell.length_a   1.000
_cell.length_b   1.000
_cell.length_c   1.000
_cell.angle_alpha   90.00
_cell.angle_beta   90.00
_cell.angle_gamma   90.00
#
_symmetry.space_group_name_H-M   'P 1'
#
loop_
_entity.id
_entity.type
_entity.pdbx_description
1 polymer ?
#
loop_
_entity_poly.entity_id
_entity_poly.type
_entity_poly.pdbx_seq_one_letter_code
_entity_poly.pdbx_strand_id
1 'polypeptide(L)'
;MAFAKLPDVIILDVSMPKKDGIAAAREIRQRLKVPIILLTACYDADTVARARESGIGGFLAKPFREQDLWPAIELACAHAGEVELLKEQVEDLKETLESRKIVEKAKGILMQKQGLTEPEAFRKMQKLAMDKRKSMRQIAEAILLTEA
;
A
#
# COMPACT_ATOMS: atom_id res chain seq x y z
N MET A 1 -12.80 -24.53 -19.00
CA MET A 1 -12.97 -23.72 -17.77
C MET A 1 -11.58 -23.54 -17.14
N ALA A 2 -10.69 -22.80 -17.81
CA ALA A 2 -9.35 -22.50 -17.31
C ALA A 2 -9.44 -21.13 -16.63
N PHE A 3 -9.10 -21.07 -15.36
CA PHE A 3 -9.03 -19.82 -14.60
C PHE A 3 -8.31 -18.75 -15.44
N ALA A 4 -8.92 -17.55 -15.52
CA ALA A 4 -8.25 -16.34 -15.98
C ALA A 4 -7.03 -16.12 -15.07
N LYS A 5 -5.88 -16.66 -15.47
CA LYS A 5 -4.66 -16.62 -14.66
C LYS A 5 -4.13 -15.20 -14.67
N LEU A 6 -4.07 -14.60 -13.48
CA LEU A 6 -3.26 -13.42 -13.25
C LEU A 6 -1.79 -13.81 -13.42
N PRO A 7 -0.98 -13.00 -14.13
CA PRO A 7 0.42 -13.31 -14.33
C PRO A 7 1.22 -13.14 -13.04
N ASP A 8 2.18 -14.03 -12.78
CA ASP A 8 3.09 -13.92 -11.64
C ASP A 8 4.21 -12.89 -11.90
N VAL A 9 4.62 -12.73 -13.16
CA VAL A 9 5.61 -11.75 -13.61
C VAL A 9 5.19 -11.25 -14.99
N ILE A 10 5.40 -9.95 -15.25
CA ILE A 10 5.13 -9.34 -16.55
C ILE A 10 6.44 -8.83 -17.14
N ILE A 11 6.72 -9.22 -18.38
CA ILE A 11 7.86 -8.72 -19.16
C ILE A 11 7.29 -7.93 -20.34
N LEU A 12 7.71 -6.67 -20.50
CA LEU A 12 7.18 -5.76 -21.51
C LEU A 12 8.32 -5.10 -22.28
N ASP A 13 8.18 -4.97 -23.59
CA ASP A 13 9.07 -4.13 -24.39
C ASP A 13 8.74 -2.65 -24.17
N VAL A 14 9.74 -1.79 -23.99
CA VAL A 14 9.53 -0.34 -23.97
C VAL A 14 9.04 0.13 -25.34
N SER A 15 9.65 -0.34 -26.42
CA SER A 15 9.33 0.11 -27.78
C SER A 15 8.23 -0.75 -28.40
N MET A 16 6.97 -0.41 -28.13
CA MET A 16 5.80 -1.08 -28.70
C MET A 16 4.99 -0.16 -29.63
N PRO A 17 4.44 -0.68 -30.75
CA PRO A 17 3.56 0.09 -31.62
C PRO A 17 2.24 0.40 -30.92
N LYS A 18 1.70 1.60 -31.16
CA LYS A 18 0.45 2.17 -30.58
C LYS A 18 0.53 2.61 -29.12
N LYS A 19 1.22 1.86 -28.24
CA LYS A 19 1.31 2.18 -26.81
C LYS A 19 2.70 1.85 -26.27
N ASP A 20 3.36 2.85 -25.71
CA ASP A 20 4.65 2.72 -25.04
C ASP A 20 4.58 1.72 -23.86
N GLY A 21 5.59 0.87 -23.73
CA GLY A 21 5.67 -0.12 -22.66
C GLY A 21 5.69 0.47 -21.27
N ILE A 22 6.24 1.68 -21.10
CA ILE A 22 6.22 2.40 -19.82
C ILE A 22 4.78 2.80 -19.47
N ALA A 23 4.03 3.34 -20.44
CA ALA A 23 2.62 3.69 -20.24
C ALA A 23 1.75 2.45 -19.95
N ALA A 24 1.98 1.35 -20.68
CA ALA A 24 1.31 0.08 -20.43
C ALA A 24 1.61 -0.47 -19.02
N ALA A 25 2.87 -0.46 -18.61
CA ALA A 25 3.29 -0.91 -17.29
C ALA A 25 2.66 -0.06 -16.18
N ARG A 26 2.55 1.26 -16.36
CA ARG A 26 1.87 2.16 -15.40
C ARG A 26 0.40 1.79 -15.19
N GLU A 27 -0.33 1.54 -16.27
CA GLU A 27 -1.74 1.13 -16.19
C GLU A 27 -1.90 -0.26 -15.56
N ILE A 28 -1.02 -1.19 -15.91
CA ILE A 28 -1.03 -2.53 -15.32
C ILE A 28 -0.81 -2.43 -13.82
N ARG A 29 0.16 -1.63 -13.36
CA ARG A 29 0.45 -1.43 -11.93
C ARG A 29 -0.70 -0.84 -11.12
N GLN A 30 -1.57 -0.06 -11.76
CA GLN A 30 -2.77 0.49 -11.10
C GLN A 30 -3.81 -0.60 -10.81
N ARG A 31 -3.77 -1.72 -11.55
CA ARG A 31 -4.77 -2.80 -11.45
C ARG A 31 -4.19 -4.06 -10.81
N LEU A 32 -2.93 -4.37 -11.07
CA LEU A 32 -2.24 -5.59 -10.69
C LEU A 32 -0.98 -5.26 -9.89
N LYS A 33 -0.83 -5.95 -8.75
CA LYS A 33 0.35 -5.86 -7.88
C LYS A 33 1.36 -6.95 -8.27
N VAL A 34 1.82 -6.94 -9.51
CA VAL A 34 2.72 -7.97 -10.05
C VAL A 34 4.07 -7.36 -10.43
N PRO A 35 5.19 -8.08 -10.25
CA PRO A 35 6.50 -7.70 -10.77
C PRO A 35 6.44 -7.38 -12.27
N ILE A 36 7.03 -6.25 -12.68
CA ILE A 36 7.13 -5.84 -14.08
C ILE A 36 8.61 -5.62 -14.42
N ILE A 37 9.04 -6.20 -15.54
CA ILE A 37 10.37 -6.03 -16.12
C ILE A 37 10.20 -5.36 -17.49
N LEU A 38 10.90 -4.25 -17.69
CA LEU A 38 10.94 -3.56 -18.98
C LEU A 38 12.18 -3.97 -19.79
N LEU A 39 11.95 -4.49 -20.99
CA LEU A 39 12.98 -4.74 -21.99
C LEU A 39 13.23 -3.45 -22.76
N THR A 40 14.46 -2.93 -22.71
CA THR A 40 14.82 -1.67 -23.38
C THR A 40 15.96 -1.90 -24.37
N ALA A 41 15.86 -1.34 -25.56
CA ALA A 41 17.00 -1.22 -26.48
C ALA A 41 17.73 0.12 -26.32
N CYS A 42 17.24 0.99 -25.44
CA CYS A 42 17.57 2.41 -25.44
C CYS A 42 18.63 2.76 -24.37
N TYR A 43 19.63 3.52 -24.80
CA TYR A 43 20.73 4.08 -24.00
C TYR A 43 20.46 5.53 -23.52
N ASP A 44 19.25 6.04 -23.77
CA ASP A 44 18.85 7.41 -23.46
C ASP A 44 18.44 7.57 -21.99
N ALA A 45 19.04 8.56 -21.31
CA ALA A 45 18.84 8.83 -19.89
C ALA A 45 17.41 9.26 -19.55
N ASP A 46 16.69 9.92 -20.47
CA ASP A 46 15.32 10.39 -20.25
C ASP A 46 14.34 9.23 -20.18
N THR A 47 14.50 8.21 -21.04
CA THR A 47 13.66 7.00 -20.98
C THR A 47 13.89 6.21 -19.69
N VAL A 48 15.14 6.13 -19.21
CA VAL A 48 15.46 5.52 -17.91
C VAL A 48 14.84 6.32 -16.76
N ALA A 49 14.89 7.66 -16.82
CA ALA A 49 14.29 8.52 -15.80
C ALA A 49 12.76 8.35 -15.72
N ARG A 50 12.05 8.44 -16.85
CA ARG A 50 10.59 8.24 -16.90
C ARG A 50 10.17 6.87 -16.38
N ALA A 51 10.96 5.85 -16.70
CA ALA A 51 10.65 4.50 -16.28
C ALA A 51 10.96 4.27 -14.78
N ARG A 52 11.98 4.92 -14.21
CA ARG A 52 12.19 4.96 -12.75
C ARG A 52 11.04 5.65 -12.01
N GLU A 53 10.54 6.76 -12.54
CA GLU A 53 9.39 7.49 -11.95
C GLU A 53 8.10 6.65 -11.95
N SER A 54 7.96 5.72 -12.90
CA SER A 54 6.83 4.79 -12.92
C SER A 54 6.88 3.72 -11.82
N GLY A 55 7.97 3.70 -11.03
CA GLY A 55 8.18 2.80 -9.90
C GLY A 55 8.44 1.36 -10.31
N ILE A 56 8.77 1.10 -11.57
CA ILE A 56 9.02 -0.25 -12.10
C ILE A 56 10.37 -0.75 -11.58
N GLY A 57 10.38 -1.95 -11.00
CA GLY A 57 11.53 -2.50 -10.28
C GLY A 57 12.59 -3.18 -11.15
N GLY A 58 12.30 -3.48 -12.43
CA GLY A 58 13.21 -4.24 -13.29
C GLY A 58 13.38 -3.65 -14.68
N PHE A 59 14.63 -3.51 -15.12
CA PHE A 59 15.02 -3.20 -16.50
C PHE A 59 15.99 -4.24 -17.01
N LEU A 60 15.81 -4.66 -18.26
CA LEU A 60 16.74 -5.53 -18.95
C LEU A 60 17.08 -4.95 -20.33
N ALA A 61 18.35 -4.64 -20.54
CA ALA A 61 18.84 -4.07 -21.78
C ALA A 61 18.94 -5.14 -22.88
N LYS A 62 18.53 -4.80 -24.11
CA LYS A 62 18.65 -5.64 -25.30
C LYS A 62 19.96 -5.34 -26.04
N PRO A 63 20.64 -6.36 -26.61
CA PRO A 63 20.32 -7.79 -26.50
C PRO A 63 20.71 -8.35 -25.12
N PHE A 64 19.86 -9.24 -24.57
CA PHE A 64 20.14 -9.99 -23.34
C PHE A 64 20.25 -11.48 -23.65
N ARG A 65 20.98 -12.20 -22.80
CA ARG A 65 21.08 -13.67 -22.81
C ARG A 65 20.17 -14.24 -21.73
N GLU A 66 19.86 -15.54 -21.80
CA GLU A 66 19.04 -16.22 -20.80
C GLU A 66 19.59 -16.07 -19.38
N GLN A 67 20.92 -16.08 -19.24
CA GLN A 67 21.63 -15.83 -17.98
C GLN A 67 21.40 -14.43 -17.39
N ASP A 68 21.02 -13.45 -18.20
CA ASP A 68 20.75 -12.08 -17.74
C ASP A 68 19.27 -11.92 -17.32
N LEU A 69 18.39 -12.79 -17.82
CA LEU A 69 16.95 -12.75 -17.55
C LEU A 69 16.60 -13.23 -16.14
N TRP A 70 17.21 -14.33 -15.69
CA TRP A 70 16.90 -14.90 -14.39
C TRP A 70 17.19 -13.94 -13.21
N PRO A 71 18.37 -13.28 -13.14
CA PRO A 71 18.63 -12.28 -12.11
C PRO A 71 17.67 -11.08 -12.19
N ALA A 72 17.26 -10.67 -13.39
CA ALA A 72 16.31 -9.58 -13.55
C ALA A 72 14.91 -9.95 -13.00
N ILE A 73 14.49 -11.20 -13.18
CA ILE A 73 13.24 -11.71 -12.60
C ILE A 73 13.33 -11.76 -11.08
N GLU A 74 14.40 -12.34 -10.54
CA GLU A 74 14.60 -12.45 -9.09
C GLU A 74 14.60 -11.07 -8.41
N LEU A 75 15.31 -10.10 -8.98
CA LEU A 75 15.34 -8.73 -8.48
C LEU A 75 13.95 -8.06 -8.55
N ALA A 76 13.23 -8.23 -9.65
CA ALA A 76 11.89 -7.65 -9.80
C ALA A 76 10.89 -8.25 -8.80
N CYS A 77 10.97 -9.56 -8.54
CA CYS A 77 10.15 -10.25 -7.57
C CYS A 77 10.48 -9.81 -6.13
N ALA A 78 11.77 -9.74 -5.77
CA ALA A 78 12.20 -9.28 -4.46
C ALA A 78 11.72 -7.85 -4.19
N HIS A 79 11.91 -6.94 -5.14
CA HIS A 79 11.45 -5.56 -5.02
C HIS A 79 9.92 -5.45 -4.89
N ALA A 80 9.16 -6.25 -5.64
CA ALA A 80 7.71 -6.26 -5.52
C ALA A 80 7.26 -6.72 -4.12
N GLY A 81 7.93 -7.74 -3.55
CA GLY A 81 7.68 -8.21 -2.19
C GLY A 81 7.98 -7.15 -1.13
N GLU A 82 9.11 -6.46 -1.23
CA GLU A 82 9.48 -5.36 -0.32
C GLU A 82 8.46 -4.21 -0.37
N VAL A 83 8.03 -3.82 -1.58
CA VAL A 83 7.03 -2.76 -1.76
C VAL A 83 5.69 -3.16 -1.16
N GLU A 84 5.29 -4.42 -1.26
CA GLU A 84 4.04 -4.89 -0.65
C GLU A 84 4.11 -4.87 0.88
N LEU A 85 5.21 -5.35 1.46
CA LEU A 85 5.44 -5.32 2.91
C LEU A 85 5.44 -3.87 3.46
N LEU A 86 6.10 -2.94 2.76
CA LEU A 86 6.09 -1.52 3.14
C LEU A 86 4.69 -0.91 3.06
N LYS A 87 3.88 -1.29 2.08
CA LYS A 87 2.50 -0.81 1.97
C LYS A 87 1.64 -1.31 3.13
N GLU A 88 1.77 -2.57 3.48
CA GLU A 88 1.07 -3.17 4.64
C GLU A 88 1.43 -2.42 5.93
N GLN A 89 2.72 -2.17 6.18
CA GLN A 89 3.17 -1.37 7.33
C GLN A 89 2.59 0.05 7.34
N VAL A 90 2.52 0.71 6.18
CA VAL A 90 1.91 2.04 6.07
C VAL A 90 0.41 2.00 6.36
N GLU A 91 -0.29 0.95 5.94
CA GLU A 91 -1.72 0.76 6.20
C GLU A 91 -1.98 0.54 7.69
N ASP A 92 -1.23 -0.34 8.34
CA ASP A 92 -1.31 -0.61 9.78
C ASP A 92 -1.04 0.65 10.61
N LEU A 93 -0.02 1.43 10.22
CA LEU A 93 0.32 2.68 10.90
C LEU A 93 -0.80 3.71 10.74
N LYS A 94 -1.40 3.82 9.55
CA LYS A 94 -2.55 4.69 9.32
C LYS A 94 -3.73 4.27 10.18
N GLU A 95 -4.03 2.97 10.26
CA GLU A 95 -5.14 2.48 11.08
C GLU A 95 -4.92 2.77 12.57
N THR A 96 -3.68 2.61 13.06
CA THR A 96 -3.31 2.95 14.44
C THR A 96 -3.51 4.43 14.73
N LEU A 97 -3.07 5.31 13.82
CA LEU A 97 -3.23 6.76 13.95
C LEU A 97 -4.71 7.18 13.93
N GLU A 98 -5.51 6.63 13.01
CA GLU A 98 -6.94 6.91 12.95
C GLU A 98 -7.66 6.43 14.22
N SER A 99 -7.33 5.22 14.70
CA SER A 99 -7.87 4.70 15.96
C SER A 99 -7.55 5.62 17.13
N ARG A 100 -6.32 6.15 17.20
CA ARG A 100 -5.92 7.12 18.23
C ARG A 100 -6.72 8.42 18.12
N LYS A 101 -6.89 8.98 16.92
CA LYS A 101 -7.68 10.21 16.71
C LYS A 101 -9.13 10.05 17.20
N ILE A 102 -9.77 8.92 16.90
CA ILE A 102 -11.15 8.64 17.32
C ILE A 102 -11.23 8.57 18.85
N VAL A 103 -10.28 7.88 19.50
CA VAL A 103 -10.22 7.79 20.97
C VAL A 103 -10.03 9.16 21.61
N GLU A 104 -9.13 9.98 21.11
CA GLU A 104 -8.92 11.35 21.61
C GLU A 104 -10.19 12.21 21.47
N LYS A 105 -10.88 12.14 20.32
CA LYS A 105 -12.15 12.86 20.11
C LYS A 105 -13.23 12.41 21.10
N ALA A 106 -13.38 11.11 21.30
CA ALA A 106 -14.36 10.57 22.25
C ALA A 106 -14.05 11.00 23.69
N LYS A 107 -12.77 10.97 24.12
CA LYS A 107 -12.35 11.54 25.40
C LYS A 107 -12.77 13.00 25.52
N GLY A 108 -12.50 13.82 24.50
CA GLY A 108 -12.87 15.23 24.48
C GLY A 108 -14.37 15.48 24.69
N ILE A 109 -15.23 14.68 24.05
CA ILE A 109 -16.68 14.75 24.26
C ILE A 109 -17.06 14.39 25.70
N LEU A 110 -16.52 13.30 26.25
CA LEU A 110 -16.79 12.90 27.63
C LEU A 110 -16.34 13.98 28.63
N MET A 111 -15.20 14.62 28.38
CA MET A 111 -14.72 15.73 29.20
C MET A 111 -15.69 16.90 29.18
N GLN A 112 -16.18 17.29 28.00
CA GLN A 112 -17.08 18.43 27.84
C GLN A 112 -18.49 18.16 28.37
N LYS A 113 -19.10 17.02 28.00
CA LYS A 113 -20.50 16.72 28.34
C LYS A 113 -20.68 16.23 29.78
N GLN A 114 -19.68 15.55 30.33
CA GLN A 114 -19.76 14.94 31.67
C GLN A 114 -18.84 15.60 32.70
N GLY A 115 -18.13 16.68 32.31
CA GLY A 115 -17.24 17.42 33.22
C GLY A 115 -16.05 16.60 33.72
N LEU A 116 -15.67 15.54 33.00
CA LEU A 116 -14.60 14.63 33.41
C LEU A 116 -13.22 15.23 33.09
N THR A 117 -12.24 14.93 33.92
CA THR A 117 -10.83 15.13 33.57
C THR A 117 -10.39 14.11 32.51
N GLU A 118 -9.31 14.39 31.78
CA GLU A 118 -8.79 13.45 30.78
C GLU A 118 -8.51 12.04 31.36
N PRO A 119 -7.87 11.88 32.53
CA PRO A 119 -7.66 10.55 33.13
C PRO A 119 -8.98 9.82 33.47
N GLU A 120 -10.01 10.54 33.90
CA GLU A 120 -11.32 9.96 34.23
C GLU A 120 -12.08 9.53 32.98
N ALA A 121 -12.07 10.35 31.93
CA ALA A 121 -12.66 10.02 30.64
C ALA A 121 -12.00 8.77 30.04
N PHE A 122 -10.67 8.70 30.06
CA PHE A 122 -9.94 7.54 29.55
C PHE A 122 -10.24 6.26 30.34
N ARG A 123 -10.21 6.33 31.69
CA ARG A 123 -10.57 5.18 32.55
C ARG A 123 -11.99 4.71 32.31
N LYS A 124 -12.93 5.63 32.11
CA LYS A 124 -14.33 5.30 31.81
C LYS A 124 -14.46 4.57 30.48
N MET A 125 -13.77 5.05 29.44
CA MET A 125 -13.72 4.35 28.15
C MET A 125 -13.11 2.95 28.26
N GLN A 126 -12.02 2.79 29.00
CA GLN A 126 -11.39 1.49 29.25
C GLN A 126 -12.33 0.53 29.98
N LYS A 127 -13.04 1.01 31.00
CA LYS A 127 -14.03 0.20 31.72
C LYS A 127 -15.17 -0.24 30.80
N LEU A 128 -15.71 0.67 29.99
CA LEU A 128 -16.72 0.34 28.99
C LEU A 128 -16.22 -0.68 27.95
N ALA A 129 -14.96 -0.57 27.52
CA ALA A 129 -14.34 -1.52 26.59
C ALA A 129 -14.25 -2.93 27.21
N MET A 130 -13.84 -3.01 28.48
CA MET A 130 -13.76 -4.27 29.23
C MET A 130 -15.15 -4.89 29.44
N ASP A 131 -16.11 -4.10 29.94
CA ASP A 131 -17.47 -4.57 30.24
C ASP A 131 -18.21 -5.05 28.98
N LYS A 132 -17.96 -4.40 27.83
CA LYS A 132 -18.57 -4.76 26.54
C LYS A 132 -17.73 -5.73 25.69
N ARG A 133 -16.51 -6.08 26.14
CA ARG A 133 -15.51 -6.86 25.37
C ARG A 133 -15.33 -6.33 23.94
N LYS A 134 -15.13 -5.01 23.83
CA LYS A 134 -14.92 -4.31 22.56
C LYS A 134 -13.57 -3.61 22.57
N SER A 135 -13.05 -3.31 21.39
CA SER A 135 -11.82 -2.53 21.29
C SER A 135 -12.07 -1.08 21.73
N MET A 136 -11.00 -0.39 22.17
CA MET A 136 -11.08 1.04 22.53
C MET A 136 -11.62 1.89 21.37
N ARG A 137 -11.27 1.54 20.13
CA ARG A 137 -11.78 2.20 18.92
C ARG A 137 -13.30 2.08 18.81
N GLN A 138 -13.84 0.86 18.95
CA GLN A 138 -15.29 0.62 18.86
C GLN A 138 -16.07 1.36 19.94
N ILE A 139 -15.53 1.42 21.16
CA ILE A 139 -16.12 2.23 22.25
C ILE A 139 -16.07 3.72 21.92
N ALA A 140 -14.95 4.21 21.41
CA ALA A 140 -14.81 5.59 21.00
C ALA A 140 -15.81 5.95 19.89
N GLU A 141 -15.96 5.12 18.86
CA GLU A 141 -16.97 5.31 17.80
C GLU A 141 -18.40 5.32 18.37
N ALA A 142 -18.72 4.42 19.31
CA ALA A 142 -20.03 4.39 19.94
C ALA A 142 -20.32 5.66 20.76
N ILE A 143 -19.32 6.18 21.49
CA ILE A 143 -19.43 7.45 22.22
C ILE A 143 -19.63 8.60 21.25
N LEU A 144 -18.84 8.67 20.17
CA LEU A 144 -18.99 9.69 19.13
C LEU A 144 -20.39 9.67 18.50
N LEU A 145 -21.02 8.50 18.34
CA LEU A 145 -22.37 8.39 17.78
C LEU A 145 -23.48 8.76 18.78
N THR A 146 -23.29 8.46 20.06
CA THR A 146 -24.33 8.66 21.09
C THR A 146 -24.27 10.08 21.67
N GLU A 147 -23.09 10.67 21.69
CA GLU A 147 -22.80 11.95 22.32
C GLU A 147 -22.24 13.00 21.35
N ALA A 148 -22.44 12.84 20.04
CA ALA A 148 -22.36 13.95 19.08
C ALA A 148 -23.44 15.01 19.33
#